data_AF-A0AAU7YB05-F1
#
_entry.id   AF-A0AAU7YB05-F1
#
_cell.length_a   1.000
_cell.length_b   1.000
_cell.length_c   1.000
_cell.angle_alpha   90.00
_cell.angle_beta   90.00
_cell.angle_gamma   90.00
#
_symmetry.space_group_name_H-M   'P 1'
#
loop_
_entity.id
_entity.type
_entity.pdbx_description
1 polymer ?
#
loop_
_entity_poly.entity_id
_entity_poly.type
_entity_poly.pdbx_seq_one_letter_code
_entity_poly.pdbx_strand_id
1 'polypeptide(L)'
;MNSLQSLLLLNAIGLVTFGCVYSGEVIPDNVKKDILQLEEHYKTNDPILASGGPLFLNVLKYFDKQESGDKILLNEIVNVYIDILKNMKDTTEDQRSKNSTQHVYSEMEKLKARFASGADTLKELKKLWEIKTSDPIVQRKAILELKQVLEKAMRIKKLQKNMQKRRRRRVNSP
;
A
#
# COMPACT_ATOMS: atom_id res chain seq x y z
N MET A 1 41.29 1.81 31.97
CA MET A 1 39.98 1.66 31.31
C MET A 1 40.22 1.92 29.84
N ASN A 2 40.37 0.85 29.06
CA ASN A 2 41.10 0.90 27.79
C ASN A 2 40.12 1.04 26.63
N SER A 3 40.53 1.80 25.61
CA SER A 3 39.81 2.12 24.36
C SER A 3 39.00 0.96 23.74
N LEU A 4 39.47 -0.28 23.93
CA LEU A 4 38.79 -1.52 23.52
C LEU A 4 37.44 -1.80 24.20
N GLN A 5 37.21 -1.34 25.44
CA GLN A 5 35.90 -1.50 26.09
C GLN A 5 34.89 -0.44 25.65
N SER A 6 35.35 0.74 25.21
CA SER A 6 34.48 1.77 24.62
C SER A 6 34.00 1.37 23.21
N LEU A 7 34.83 0.63 22.47
CA LEU A 7 34.53 0.12 21.13
C LEU A 7 33.55 -1.07 21.11
N LEU A 8 33.48 -1.84 22.21
CA LEU A 8 32.51 -2.93 22.35
C LEU A 8 31.11 -2.43 22.74
N LEU A 9 31.01 -1.29 23.43
CA LEU A 9 29.71 -0.71 23.80
C LEU A 9 29.05 0.08 22.66
N LEU A 10 29.82 0.56 21.68
CA LEU A 10 29.29 1.25 20.49
C LEU A 10 28.72 0.29 19.43
N ASN A 11 29.06 -1.00 19.48
CA ASN A 11 28.45 -2.03 18.63
C ASN A 11 27.15 -2.64 19.20
N ALA A 12 26.72 -2.23 20.40
CA ALA A 12 25.46 -2.67 21.00
C ALA A 12 24.26 -1.74 20.70
N ILE A 13 24.48 -0.58 20.05
CA ILE A 13 23.41 0.39 19.70
C ILE A 13 23.10 0.37 18.19
N GLY A 14 23.78 -0.48 17.42
CA GLY A 14 23.74 -0.47 15.96
C GLY A 14 22.96 -1.62 15.31
N LEU A 15 21.80 -2.06 15.81
CA LEU A 15 20.93 -2.99 15.04
C LEU A 15 19.46 -3.11 15.51
N VAL A 16 18.82 -2.01 15.96
CA VAL A 16 17.35 -1.99 16.17
C VAL A 16 16.62 -1.21 15.06
N THR A 17 17.32 -0.77 14.03
CA THR A 17 16.66 -0.15 12.87
C THR A 17 16.28 -1.20 11.83
N PHE A 18 14.96 -1.34 11.64
CA PHE A 18 14.33 -1.93 10.45
C PHE A 18 14.44 -3.44 10.29
N GLY A 19 14.28 -4.18 11.39
CA GLY A 19 13.50 -5.41 11.34
C GLY A 19 12.03 -5.06 11.48
N CYS A 20 11.42 -4.44 10.46
CA CYS A 20 9.96 -4.49 10.36
C CYS A 20 9.67 -5.97 10.13
N VAL A 21 9.35 -6.67 11.22
CA VAL A 21 8.83 -8.02 11.21
C VAL A 21 7.72 -7.98 10.16
N TYR A 22 7.97 -8.62 9.02
CA TYR A 22 6.90 -9.07 8.16
C TYR A 22 6.14 -10.09 8.99
N SER A 23 5.26 -9.60 9.86
CA SER A 23 4.13 -10.37 10.30
C SER A 23 3.37 -10.60 9.01
N GLY A 24 3.55 -11.78 8.42
CA GLY A 24 2.59 -12.31 7.47
C GLY A 24 1.30 -12.45 8.24
N GLU A 25 0.57 -11.36 8.42
CA GLU A 25 -0.72 -11.38 9.09
C GLU A 25 -1.66 -12.10 8.14
N VAL A 26 -1.80 -13.38 8.42
CA VAL A 26 -2.84 -14.24 7.88
C VAL A 26 -4.17 -13.64 8.35
N ILE A 27 -5.10 -13.48 7.41
CA ILE A 27 -6.48 -13.06 7.72
C ILE A 27 -6.98 -13.88 8.91
N PRO A 28 -7.45 -13.26 10.01
CA PRO A 28 -7.93 -14.01 11.18
C PRO A 28 -9.06 -14.98 10.83
N ASP A 29 -9.13 -16.13 11.49
CA ASP A 29 -10.07 -17.20 11.10
C ASP A 29 -11.55 -16.82 11.28
N ASN A 30 -11.86 -15.98 12.27
CA ASN A 30 -13.20 -15.39 12.42
C ASN A 30 -13.57 -14.53 11.21
N VAL A 31 -12.63 -13.74 10.68
CA VAL A 31 -12.84 -12.92 9.48
C VAL A 31 -13.04 -13.81 8.25
N LYS A 32 -12.26 -14.89 8.10
CA LYS A 32 -12.48 -15.87 7.02
C LYS A 32 -13.87 -16.49 7.08
N LYS A 33 -14.33 -16.86 8.27
CA LYS A 33 -15.67 -17.43 8.48
C LYS A 33 -16.77 -16.44 8.06
N ASP A 34 -16.61 -15.16 8.40
CA ASP A 34 -17.55 -14.13 7.98
C ASP A 34 -17.52 -13.89 6.47
N ILE A 35 -16.34 -13.93 5.84
CA ILE A 35 -16.23 -13.86 4.37
C ILE A 35 -16.97 -15.04 3.71
N LEU A 36 -16.76 -16.28 4.17
CA LEU A 36 -17.47 -17.44 3.64
C LEU A 36 -19.00 -17.32 3.77
N GLN A 37 -19.46 -16.75 4.89
CA GLN A 37 -20.88 -16.51 5.09
C GLN A 37 -21.43 -15.45 4.12
N LEU A 38 -20.67 -14.38 3.88
CA LEU A 38 -21.03 -13.36 2.90
C LEU A 38 -21.01 -13.92 1.48
N GLU A 39 -20.03 -14.75 1.14
CA GLU A 39 -19.95 -15.46 -0.14
C GLU A 39 -21.20 -16.31 -0.40
N GLU A 40 -21.65 -17.05 0.61
CA GLU A 40 -22.89 -17.82 0.55
C GLU A 40 -24.12 -16.92 0.38
N HIS A 41 -24.26 -15.89 1.21
CA HIS A 41 -25.41 -14.97 1.18
C HIS A 41 -25.54 -14.21 -0.16
N TYR A 42 -24.41 -13.71 -0.67
CA TYR A 42 -24.35 -12.95 -1.93
C TYR A 42 -24.14 -13.84 -3.17
N LYS A 43 -24.14 -15.17 -3.02
CA LYS A 43 -24.05 -16.15 -4.11
C LYS A 43 -22.84 -15.90 -5.01
N THR A 44 -21.66 -15.72 -4.44
CA THR A 44 -20.44 -15.35 -5.18
C THR A 44 -19.94 -16.42 -6.17
N ASN A 45 -20.53 -17.62 -6.14
CA ASN A 45 -20.30 -18.69 -7.11
C ASN A 45 -21.16 -18.55 -8.40
N ASP A 46 -22.00 -17.53 -8.51
CA ASP A 46 -22.80 -17.28 -9.72
C ASP A 46 -21.89 -17.02 -10.93
N PRO A 47 -21.98 -17.82 -12.02
CA PRO A 47 -21.16 -17.65 -13.21
C PRO A 47 -21.23 -16.25 -13.84
N ILE A 48 -22.33 -15.50 -13.62
CA ILE A 48 -22.47 -14.14 -14.13
C ILE A 48 -21.37 -13.21 -13.61
N LEU A 49 -20.85 -13.48 -12.40
CA LEU A 49 -19.81 -12.67 -11.76
C LEU A 49 -18.44 -12.80 -12.42
N ALA A 50 -18.24 -13.81 -13.28
CA ALA A 50 -17.04 -13.93 -14.11
C ALA A 50 -17.08 -12.98 -15.33
N SER A 51 -18.27 -12.51 -15.71
CA SER A 51 -18.44 -11.59 -16.83
C SER A 51 -17.87 -10.21 -16.51
N GLY A 52 -17.14 -9.60 -17.45
CA GLY A 52 -16.50 -8.29 -17.25
C GLY A 52 -15.18 -8.32 -16.47
N GLY A 53 -14.79 -9.48 -15.94
CA GLY A 53 -13.54 -9.66 -15.19
C GLY A 53 -13.59 -9.17 -13.75
N PRO A 54 -12.52 -9.38 -12.96
CA PRO A 54 -12.51 -9.05 -11.54
C PRO A 54 -12.38 -7.55 -11.29
N LEU A 55 -13.08 -7.04 -10.26
CA LEU A 55 -13.07 -5.61 -9.89
C LEU A 55 -11.66 -5.09 -9.55
N PHE A 56 -10.89 -5.84 -8.77
CA PHE A 56 -9.59 -5.37 -8.26
C PHE A 56 -8.42 -6.32 -8.55
N LEU A 57 -8.68 -7.61 -8.77
CA LEU A 57 -7.60 -8.62 -8.86
C LEU A 57 -6.63 -8.36 -10.02
N ASN A 58 -7.10 -7.79 -11.12
CA ASN A 58 -6.23 -7.43 -12.24
C ASN A 58 -5.20 -6.35 -11.86
N VAL A 59 -5.60 -5.40 -11.00
CA VAL A 59 -4.71 -4.36 -10.50
C VAL A 59 -3.70 -4.93 -9.50
N LEU A 60 -4.14 -5.87 -8.65
CA LEU A 60 -3.28 -6.50 -7.64
C LEU A 60 -2.14 -7.33 -8.26
N LYS A 61 -2.31 -7.88 -9.47
CA LYS A 61 -1.27 -8.66 -10.19
C LYS A 61 0.03 -7.89 -10.42
N TYR A 62 0.01 -6.56 -10.33
CA TYR A 62 1.20 -5.73 -10.55
C TYR A 62 1.98 -5.45 -9.26
N PHE A 63 1.48 -5.86 -8.09
CA PHE A 63 2.05 -5.56 -6.77
C PHE A 63 3.08 -6.61 -6.31
N ASP A 64 4.13 -6.83 -7.10
CA ASP A 64 5.12 -7.87 -6.79
C ASP A 64 6.39 -7.34 -6.12
N LYS A 65 6.49 -6.04 -5.81
CA LYS A 65 7.79 -5.42 -5.44
C LYS A 65 7.80 -4.51 -4.21
N GLN A 66 6.71 -4.44 -3.44
CA GLN A 66 6.63 -3.56 -2.25
C GLN A 66 6.99 -2.11 -2.61
N GLU A 67 6.61 -1.67 -3.80
CA GLU A 67 6.90 -0.31 -4.25
C GLU A 67 5.92 0.66 -3.57
N SER A 68 6.33 1.91 -3.39
CA SER A 68 5.47 2.93 -2.78
C SER A 68 4.18 3.17 -3.58
N GLY A 69 4.19 2.89 -4.89
CA GLY A 69 3.01 2.94 -5.76
C GLY A 69 1.94 1.90 -5.39
N ASP A 70 2.36 0.67 -5.09
CA ASP A 70 1.46 -0.42 -4.68
C ASP A 70 0.66 -0.04 -3.42
N LYS A 71 1.32 0.63 -2.47
CA LYS A 71 0.68 1.08 -1.22
C LYS A 71 -0.42 2.12 -1.44
N ILE A 72 -0.26 3.02 -2.41
CA ILE A 72 -1.26 4.05 -2.73
C ILE A 72 -2.49 3.40 -3.35
N LEU A 73 -2.28 2.45 -4.26
CA LEU A 73 -3.39 1.79 -4.94
C LEU A 73 -4.10 0.78 -4.02
N LEU A 74 -3.36 0.08 -3.15
CA LEU A 74 -3.96 -0.70 -2.06
C LEU A 74 -4.79 0.17 -1.10
N ASN A 75 -4.29 1.35 -0.72
CA ASN A 75 -5.05 2.29 0.10
C ASN A 75 -6.40 2.63 -0.54
N GLU A 76 -6.41 2.88 -1.85
CA GLU A 76 -7.64 3.21 -2.57
C GLU A 76 -8.59 2.00 -2.69
N ILE A 77 -8.06 0.79 -2.95
CA ILE A 77 -8.86 -0.44 -2.96
C ILE A 77 -9.51 -0.67 -1.59
N VAL A 78 -8.78 -0.47 -0.49
CA VAL A 78 -9.32 -0.59 0.88
C VAL A 78 -10.44 0.43 1.10
N ASN A 79 -10.29 1.68 0.66
CA ASN A 79 -11.35 2.69 0.76
C ASN A 79 -12.61 2.26 -0.01
N VAL A 80 -12.47 1.77 -1.25
CA VAL A 80 -13.62 1.31 -2.04
C VAL A 80 -14.34 0.15 -1.37
N TYR A 81 -13.60 -0.82 -0.80
CA TYR A 81 -14.22 -1.90 -0.04
C TYR A 81 -14.96 -1.41 1.21
N ILE A 82 -14.39 -0.44 1.95
CA ILE A 82 -15.06 0.18 3.09
C ILE A 82 -16.40 0.79 2.67
N ASP A 83 -16.44 1.52 1.56
CA ASP A 83 -17.68 2.11 1.05
C ASP A 83 -18.69 1.05 0.60
N ILE A 84 -18.25 0.00 -0.10
CA ILE A 84 -19.10 -1.14 -0.49
C ILE A 84 -19.69 -1.81 0.76
N LEU A 85 -18.85 -2.17 1.74
CA LEU A 85 -19.27 -2.84 2.97
C LEU A 85 -20.20 -1.96 3.80
N LYS A 86 -19.96 -0.64 3.83
CA LYS A 86 -20.85 0.33 4.48
C LYS A 86 -22.24 0.31 3.85
N ASN A 87 -22.33 0.30 2.52
CA ASN A 87 -23.61 0.22 1.83
C ASN A 87 -24.30 -1.14 2.04
N MET A 88 -23.54 -2.24 2.04
CA MET A 88 -24.06 -3.59 2.29
C MET A 88 -24.69 -3.71 3.69
N LYS A 89 -24.03 -3.20 4.74
CA LYS A 89 -24.58 -3.26 6.12
C LYS A 89 -25.83 -2.39 6.32
N ASP A 90 -25.97 -1.33 5.52
CA ASP A 90 -27.09 -0.39 5.61
C ASP A 90 -28.31 -0.88 4.80
N THR A 91 -28.11 -1.79 3.84
CA THR A 91 -29.16 -2.27 2.92
C THR A 91 -29.60 -3.71 3.14
N THR A 92 -28.79 -4.56 3.79
CA THR A 92 -29.18 -5.96 4.04
C THR A 92 -30.14 -6.09 5.22
N GLU A 93 -31.24 -6.83 5.01
CA GLU A 93 -32.21 -7.17 6.06
C GLU A 93 -31.82 -8.44 6.83
N ASP A 94 -30.91 -9.27 6.28
CA ASP A 94 -30.44 -10.49 6.94
C ASP A 94 -29.48 -10.14 8.09
N GLN A 95 -29.93 -10.38 9.32
CA GLN A 95 -29.17 -10.04 10.52
C GLN A 95 -27.81 -10.77 10.57
N ARG A 96 -27.74 -11.99 10.06
CA ARG A 96 -26.52 -12.79 10.04
C ARG A 96 -25.47 -12.12 9.14
N SER A 97 -25.85 -11.77 7.92
CA SER A 97 -25.00 -11.08 6.94
C SER A 97 -24.68 -9.66 7.36
N LYS A 98 -25.60 -8.96 8.04
CA LYS A 98 -25.34 -7.65 8.64
C LYS A 98 -24.21 -7.72 9.67
N ASN A 99 -24.23 -8.72 10.56
CA ASN A 99 -23.19 -8.91 11.57
C ASN A 99 -21.82 -9.24 10.92
N SER A 100 -21.81 -10.16 9.95
CA SER A 100 -20.57 -10.52 9.23
C SER A 100 -20.02 -9.34 8.43
N THR A 101 -20.88 -8.57 7.76
CA THR A 101 -20.48 -7.34 7.03
C THR A 101 -19.90 -6.31 7.99
N GLN A 102 -20.54 -6.09 9.14
CA GLN A 102 -20.05 -5.16 10.16
C GLN A 102 -18.67 -5.57 10.69
N HIS A 103 -18.44 -6.86 10.92
CA HIS A 103 -17.15 -7.34 11.41
C HIS A 103 -16.05 -7.16 10.35
N VAL A 104 -16.30 -7.56 9.09
CA VAL A 104 -15.33 -7.36 7.98
C VAL A 104 -15.07 -5.87 7.74
N TYR A 105 -16.11 -5.02 7.80
CA TYR A 105 -15.97 -3.56 7.72
C TYR A 105 -15.02 -3.01 8.80
N SER A 106 -15.21 -3.44 10.06
CA SER A 106 -14.35 -3.00 11.16
C SER A 106 -12.89 -3.43 11.00
N GLU A 107 -12.62 -4.61 10.44
CA GLU A 107 -11.25 -5.04 10.12
C GLU A 107 -10.64 -4.24 8.97
N MET A 108 -11.42 -3.89 7.95
CA MET A 108 -10.96 -3.03 6.86
C MET A 108 -10.64 -1.61 7.32
N GLU A 109 -11.42 -1.03 8.24
CA GLU A 109 -11.13 0.27 8.88
C GLU A 109 -9.84 0.23 9.71
N LYS A 110 -9.58 -0.86 10.46
CA LYS A 110 -8.30 -1.04 11.15
C LYS A 110 -7.14 -1.15 10.17
N LEU A 111 -7.33 -1.86 9.05
CA LEU A 111 -6.32 -2.00 8.00
C LEU A 111 -5.99 -0.66 7.34
N LYS A 112 -7.00 0.20 7.10
CA LYS A 112 -6.83 1.53 6.52
C LYS A 112 -5.84 2.40 7.28
N ALA A 113 -5.81 2.31 8.62
CA ALA A 113 -4.85 3.04 9.44
C ALA A 113 -3.38 2.76 9.07
N ARG A 114 -3.08 1.57 8.53
CA ARG A 114 -1.73 1.19 8.09
C ARG A 114 -1.29 1.89 6.80
N PHE A 115 -2.24 2.42 6.05
CA PHE A 115 -2.02 3.12 4.80
C PHE A 115 -2.07 4.66 4.93
N ALA A 116 -2.07 5.20 6.16
CA ALA A 116 -2.12 6.65 6.40
C ALA A 116 -1.04 7.45 5.62
N SER A 117 0.17 6.89 5.48
CA SER A 117 1.23 7.50 4.65
C SER A 117 0.92 7.57 3.15
N GLY A 118 0.05 6.67 2.65
CA GLY A 118 -0.45 6.67 1.27
C GLY A 118 -1.49 7.75 1.02
N ALA A 119 -2.26 8.16 2.03
CA ALA A 119 -3.32 9.16 1.89
C ALA A 119 -2.76 10.56 1.55
N ASP A 120 -1.69 10.97 2.22
CA ASP A 120 -0.99 12.23 1.89
C ASP A 120 -0.43 12.18 0.46
N THR A 121 0.11 11.03 0.06
CA THR A 121 0.66 10.85 -1.29
C THR A 121 -0.44 10.91 -2.36
N LEU A 122 -1.61 10.31 -2.11
CA LEU A 122 -2.77 10.39 -3.01
C LEU A 122 -3.27 11.83 -3.16
N LYS A 123 -3.31 12.60 -2.07
CA LYS A 123 -3.68 14.02 -2.11
C LYS A 123 -2.73 14.82 -2.99
N GLU A 124 -1.42 14.58 -2.88
CA GLU A 124 -0.44 15.23 -3.75
C GLU A 124 -0.58 14.77 -5.21
N LEU A 125 -0.86 13.49 -5.48
CA LEU A 125 -1.13 13.01 -6.85
C LEU A 125 -2.34 13.69 -7.49
N LYS A 126 -3.45 13.85 -6.75
CA LYS A 126 -4.64 14.56 -7.24
C LYS A 126 -4.32 16.00 -7.64
N LYS A 127 -3.57 16.72 -6.79
CA LYS A 127 -3.10 18.08 -7.12
C LYS A 127 -2.25 18.12 -8.39
N LEU A 128 -1.39 17.12 -8.60
CA LEU A 128 -0.58 17.03 -9.82
C LEU A 128 -1.44 16.82 -11.08
N TRP A 129 -2.51 16.03 -11.00
CA TRP A 129 -3.44 15.82 -12.11
C TRP A 129 -4.28 17.06 -12.45
N GLU A 130 -4.53 17.94 -11.48
CA GLU A 130 -5.28 19.18 -11.67
C GLU A 130 -4.45 20.32 -12.28
N ILE A 131 -3.13 20.13 -12.49
CA ILE A 131 -2.26 21.15 -13.06
C ILE A 131 -2.69 21.48 -14.50
N LYS A 132 -3.03 22.76 -14.72
CA LYS A 132 -3.37 23.29 -16.06
C LYS A 132 -2.11 23.46 -16.91
N THR A 133 -1.65 22.38 -17.54
CA THR A 133 -0.39 22.35 -18.30
C THR A 133 -0.34 23.31 -19.50
N SER A 134 -1.50 23.74 -20.01
CA SER A 134 -1.62 24.76 -21.07
C SER A 134 -1.55 26.20 -20.57
N ASP A 135 -1.62 26.46 -19.26
CA ASP A 135 -1.55 27.80 -18.69
C ASP A 135 -0.11 28.36 -18.80
N PRO A 136 0.12 29.50 -19.47
CA PRO A 136 1.46 30.07 -19.63
C PRO A 136 2.17 30.39 -18.30
N ILE A 137 1.44 30.74 -17.25
CA ILE A 137 2.03 31.01 -15.92
C ILE A 137 2.48 29.69 -15.27
N VAL A 138 1.70 28.62 -15.41
CA VAL A 138 2.07 27.29 -14.92
C VAL A 138 3.34 26.80 -15.64
N GLN A 139 3.43 26.98 -16.96
CA GLN A 139 4.62 26.61 -17.73
C GLN A 139 5.88 27.35 -17.25
N ARG A 140 5.78 28.66 -17.00
CA ARG A 140 6.90 29.45 -16.46
C ARG A 140 7.35 28.96 -15.08
N LYS A 141 6.40 28.63 -14.19
CA LYS A 141 6.70 28.02 -12.88
C LYS A 141 7.37 26.65 -13.02
N ALA A 142 6.87 25.81 -13.92
CA ALA A 142 7.46 24.50 -14.19
C ALA A 142 8.93 24.61 -14.66
N ILE A 143 9.23 25.57 -15.54
CA ILE A 143 10.61 25.82 -16.00
C ILE A 143 11.51 26.33 -14.87
N LEU A 144 10.99 27.20 -13.98
CA LEU A 144 11.73 27.69 -12.82
C LEU A 144 12.16 26.55 -11.87
N GLU A 145 11.32 25.54 -11.69
CA GLU A 145 11.55 24.41 -10.79
C GLU A 145 12.27 23.22 -11.45
N LEU A 146 12.29 23.17 -12.79
CA LEU A 146 12.72 22.00 -13.58
C LEU A 146 14.10 21.47 -13.22
N LYS A 147 15.08 22.36 -13.00
CA LYS A 147 16.45 21.95 -12.64
C LYS A 147 16.46 21.09 -11.37
N GLN A 148 15.76 21.52 -10.32
CA GLN A 148 15.72 20.82 -9.04
C GLN A 148 15.00 19.47 -9.17
N VAL A 149 13.91 19.43 -9.95
CA VAL A 149 13.17 18.19 -10.24
C VAL A 149 14.08 17.18 -10.94
N LEU A 150 14.81 17.60 -11.98
CA LEU A 150 15.73 16.74 -12.72
C LEU A 150 16.87 16.23 -11.84
N GLU A 151 17.48 17.09 -11.03
CA GLU A 151 18.54 16.70 -10.09
C GLU A 151 18.06 15.64 -9.09
N LYS A 152 16.85 15.82 -8.53
CA LYS A 152 16.24 14.87 -7.59
C LYS A 152 15.95 13.53 -8.27
N ALA A 153 15.37 13.55 -9.48
CA ALA A 153 15.06 12.34 -10.25
C ALA A 153 16.33 11.54 -10.61
N MET A 154 17.39 12.22 -11.06
CA MET A 154 18.66 11.58 -11.39
C MET A 154 19.33 10.97 -10.14
N ARG A 155 19.23 11.64 -8.98
CA ARG A 155 19.74 11.12 -7.71
C ARG A 155 19.05 9.80 -7.32
N ILE A 156 17.72 9.73 -7.44
CA ILE A 156 16.94 8.51 -7.16
C ILE A 156 17.41 7.36 -8.07
N LYS A 157 17.54 7.60 -9.38
CA LYS A 157 18.04 6.60 -10.34
C LYS A 157 19.44 6.09 -9.97
N LYS A 158 20.34 6.98 -9.53
CA LYS A 158 21.69 6.61 -9.08
C LYS A 158 21.64 5.74 -7.82
N LEU A 159 20.81 6.08 -6.84
CA LEU A 159 20.63 5.31 -5.62
C LEU A 159 20.12 3.89 -5.92
N GLN A 160 19.11 3.76 -6.78
CA GLN A 160 18.59 2.46 -7.20
C GLN A 160 19.66 1.59 -7.88
N LYS A 161 20.44 2.16 -8.80
CA LYS A 161 21.55 1.46 -9.46
C LYS A 161 22.61 0.98 -8.46
N ASN A 162 22.93 1.80 -7.45
CA ASN A 162 23.89 1.46 -6.42
C ASN A 162 23.38 0.33 -5.50
N MET A 163 22.10 0.35 -5.13
CA MET A 163 21.48 -0.72 -4.35
C MET A 163 21.49 -2.05 -5.11
N GLN A 164 21.15 -2.04 -6.40
CA GLN A 164 21.20 -3.23 -7.25
C GLN A 164 22.61 -3.82 -7.34
N LYS A 165 23.64 -2.97 -7.52
CA LYS A 165 25.04 -3.42 -7.52
C LYS A 165 25.44 -4.06 -6.19
N ARG A 166 25.04 -3.47 -5.06
CA ARG A 166 25.32 -4.03 -3.72
C ARG A 166 24.64 -5.39 -3.52
N ARG A 167 23.39 -5.55 -3.96
CA ARG A 167 22.65 -6.81 -3.88
C ARG A 167 23.33 -7.92 -4.69
N ARG A 168 23.78 -7.64 -5.92
CA ARG A 168 24.53 -8.60 -6.75
C ARG A 168 25.84 -9.05 -6.11
N ARG A 169 26.58 -8.11 -5.48
CA ARG A 169 27.83 -8.45 -4.77
C ARG A 169 27.59 -9.38 -3.57
N ARG A 170 26.49 -9.21 -2.84
CA ARG A 170 26.13 -10.07 -1.70
C ARG A 170 25.67 -11.47 -2.13
N VAL A 171 25.06 -11.59 -3.31
CA VAL A 171 24.63 -12.89 -3.86
C VAL A 171 25.79 -13.67 -4.49
N ASN A 172 26.84 -12.97 -4.94
CA ASN A 172 28.01 -13.57 -5.60
C ASN A 172 29.26 -13.62 -4.69
N SER A 173 29.11 -13.42 -3.38
CA SER A 173 30.19 -13.65 -2.41
C SER A 173 30.16 -15.12 -1.99
N PRO A 174 31.27 -15.87 -2.13
CA PRO A 174 31.36 -17.28 -1.75
C PRO A 174 31.19 -17.51 -0.25
#